data_AF-A0A524H8T3-F1
#
_entry.id   AF-A0A524H8T3-F1
#
_cell.length_a   1.000
_cell.length_b   1.000
_cell.length_c   1.000
_cell.angle_alpha   90.00
_cell.angle_beta   90.00
_cell.angle_gamma   90.00
#
_symmetry.space_group_name_H-M   'P 1'
#
loop_
_entity.id
_entity.type
_entity.pdbx_description
1 polymer ?
#
loop_
_entity_poly.entity_id
_entity_poly.type
_entity_poly.pdbx_seq_one_letter_code
_entity_poly.pdbx_strand_id
1 'polypeptide(L)' 'MRRGCISQGSIKCDICGRDIDYPERYLVVDEKDGEEVVKGDQIRYCVECALAKNYAHYREDKGGRTLTFLP' A
#
# COMPACT_ATOMS: atom_id res chain seq x y z
N MET A 1 7.11 -8.95 3.66
CA MET A 1 6.37 -8.49 4.87
C MET A 1 5.64 -7.21 4.52
N ARG A 2 4.33 -7.11 4.81
CA ARG A 2 3.51 -5.95 4.44
C ARG A 2 3.43 -4.93 5.57
N ARG A 3 3.63 -3.64 5.25
CA ARG A 3 3.63 -2.53 6.21
C ARG A 3 2.75 -1.38 5.70
N GLY A 4 1.68 -1.08 6.43
CA GLY A 4 0.87 0.11 6.17
C GLY A 4 1.54 1.37 6.74
N CYS A 5 1.71 2.39 5.91
CA CYS A 5 2.35 3.65 6.27
C CYS A 5 1.47 4.85 5.90
N ILE A 6 1.74 6.01 6.52
CA ILE A 6 1.11 7.29 6.17
C ILE A 6 2.20 8.16 5.54
N SER A 7 1.92 8.70 4.35
CA SER A 7 2.84 9.56 3.62
C SER A 7 3.01 10.89 4.36
N GLN A 8 4.23 11.42 4.35
CA GLN A 8 4.55 12.78 4.76
C GLN A 8 4.53 13.80 3.60
N GLY A 9 4.03 13.40 2.42
CA GLY A 9 3.91 14.26 1.24
C GLY A 9 5.04 14.13 0.21
N SER A 10 5.99 13.22 0.43
CA SER A 10 7.15 13.01 -0.47
C SER A 10 7.29 11.55 -0.93
N ILE A 11 6.21 10.78 -0.87
CA ILE A 11 6.22 9.36 -1.23
C ILE A 11 5.67 9.18 -2.63
N LYS A 12 6.33 8.35 -3.45
CA LYS A 12 5.83 7.94 -4.77
C LYS A 12 5.43 6.47 -4.77
N CYS A 13 4.37 6.16 -5.50
CA CYS A 13 4.03 4.79 -5.85
C CYS A 13 5.03 4.27 -6.89
N ASP A 14 5.68 3.15 -6.60
CA ASP A 14 6.67 2.54 -7.50
C ASP A 14 5.98 1.84 -8.71
N ILE A 15 4.65 1.65 -8.67
CA ILE A 15 3.86 1.00 -9.73
C ILE A 15 3.29 2.00 -10.74
N CYS A 16 2.52 2.98 -10.27
CA CYS A 16 1.85 3.95 -11.14
C CYS A 16 2.60 5.29 -11.24
N GLY A 17 3.67 5.48 -10.45
CA GLY A 17 4.45 6.72 -10.43
C GLY A 17 3.75 7.91 -9.79
N ARG A 18 2.54 7.73 -9.24
CA ARG A 18 1.75 8.77 -8.58
C ARG A 18 2.40 9.21 -7.27
N ASP A 19 2.42 10.52 -7.05
CA ASP A 19 2.76 11.13 -5.77
C ASP A 19 1.65 10.89 -4.74
N ILE A 20 2.04 10.43 -3.56
CA ILE A 20 1.18 10.12 -2.42
C ILE A 20 1.33 11.27 -1.44
N ASP A 21 0.32 12.13 -1.37
CA ASP A 21 0.37 13.36 -0.59
C ASP A 21 0.18 13.09 0.92
N TYR A 22 0.49 14.06 1.76
CA TYR A 22 0.11 14.00 3.18
C TYR A 22 -1.38 14.35 3.33
N PRO A 23 -2.19 13.63 4.14
CA PRO A 23 -1.88 12.45 4.95
C PRO A 23 -2.40 11.14 4.33
N GLU A 24 -2.13 10.88 3.05
CA GLU A 24 -2.58 9.65 2.38
C GLU A 24 -1.84 8.41 2.88
N ARG A 25 -2.52 7.25 2.85
CA ARG A 25 -1.95 5.96 3.25
C ARG A 25 -1.31 5.27 2.06
N TYR A 26 -0.31 4.44 2.32
CA TYR A 26 0.32 3.59 1.32
C TYR A 26 0.82 2.29 1.95
N LEU A 27 1.09 1.30 1.10
CA LEU A 27 1.57 -0.02 1.51
C LEU A 27 3.02 -0.18 1.08
N VAL A 28 3.87 -0.64 1.98
CA VAL A 28 5.21 -1.11 1.67
C VAL A 28 5.22 -2.63 1.71
N VAL A 29 5.69 -3.24 0.63
CA VAL A 29 5.84 -4.69 0.52
C VAL A 29 7.30 -4.98 0.18
N ASP A 30 7.88 -5.96 0.86
CA ASP A 30 9.17 -6.50 0.46
C ASP A 30 8.95 -7.51 -0.67
N GLU A 31 9.38 -7.16 -1.89
CA GLU A 31 9.28 -8.01 -3.09
C GLU A 31 10.67 -8.34 -3.63
N LYS A 32 10.81 -9.51 -4.27
CA LYS A 32 12.00 -9.90 -5.03
C LYS A 32 11.54 -10.68 -6.25
N ASP A 33 12.02 -10.28 -7.42
CA ASP A 33 11.62 -10.89 -8.71
C ASP A 33 10.08 -10.92 -8.94
N GLY A 34 9.34 -9.97 -8.34
CA GLY A 34 7.88 -9.88 -8.45
C GLY A 34 7.09 -10.77 -7.47
N GLU A 35 7.79 -11.50 -6.58
CA GLU A 35 7.17 -12.28 -5.52
C GLU A 35 7.37 -11.62 -4.15
N GLU A 36 6.35 -11.68 -3.29
CA GLU A 36 6.46 -11.18 -1.93
C GLU A 36 7.40 -12.08 -1.12
N VAL A 37 8.46 -11.48 -0.56
CA VAL A 37 9.47 -12.18 0.22
C VAL A 37 9.56 -11.62 1.64
N VAL A 38 10.17 -12.38 2.54
CA VAL A 38 10.40 -11.95 3.92
C VAL A 38 11.40 -10.77 3.96
N LYS A 39 12.38 -10.75 3.04
CA LYS A 39 13.40 -9.71 2.94
C LYS A 39 13.80 -9.54 1.47
N GLY A 40 13.40 -8.42 0.88
CA GLY A 40 13.63 -8.08 -0.53
C GLY A 40 13.72 -6.57 -0.70
N ASP A 41 13.46 -6.11 -1.91
CA ASP A 41 13.37 -4.69 -2.21
C ASP A 41 12.02 -4.14 -1.74
N GLN A 42 12.05 -2.97 -1.10
CA GLN A 42 10.84 -2.34 -0.58
C GLN A 42 10.14 -1.60 -1.71
N ILE A 43 9.00 -2.14 -2.13
CA ILE A 43 8.13 -1.55 -3.14
C ILE A 43 6.98 -0.84 -2.44
N ARG A 44 6.72 0.41 -2.84
CA ARG A 44 5.65 1.25 -2.32
C ARG A 44 4.47 1.24 -3.27
N TYR A 45 3.32 0.88 -2.73
CA TYR A 45 2.05 0.83 -3.42
C TYR A 45 1.13 1.91 -2.86
N CYS A 46 0.57 2.77 -3.72
CA CYS A 46 -0.57 3.59 -3.33
C CYS A 46 -1.79 2.72 -3.01
N VAL A 47 -2.79 3.31 -2.35
CA VAL A 47 -4.02 2.58 -1.98
C VAL A 47 -4.68 1.94 -3.19
N GLU A 48 -4.75 2.64 -4.33
CA GLU A 48 -5.34 2.14 -5.56
C GLU A 48 -4.62 0.90 -6.11
N CYS A 49 -3.29 0.93 -6.18
CA CYS A 49 -2.50 -0.22 -6.63
C CYS A 49 -2.57 -1.38 -5.64
N ALA A 50 -2.60 -1.09 -4.33
CA ALA A 50 -2.76 -2.11 -3.30
C ALA A 50 -4.14 -2.79 -3.38
N LEU A 51 -5.21 -2.06 -3.69
CA LEU A 51 -6.54 -2.62 -3.94
C LEU A 51 -6.55 -3.46 -5.22
N ALA A 52 -5.94 -2.97 -6.30
CA ALA A 52 -5.87 -3.69 -7.57
C ALA A 52 -5.13 -5.03 -7.45
N LYS A 53 -4.07 -5.09 -6.62
CA LYS A 53 -3.33 -6.32 -6.31
C LYS A 53 -3.99 -7.21 -5.24
N ASN A 54 -5.15 -6.82 -4.69
CA ASN A 54 -5.76 -7.49 -3.53
C ASN A 54 -4.86 -7.55 -2.28
N TYR A 55 -3.94 -6.60 -2.11
CA TYR A 55 -3.18 -6.43 -0.86
C TYR A 55 -3.92 -5.58 0.17
N ALA A 56 -4.88 -4.78 -0.28
CA ALA A 56 -5.79 -4.04 0.58
C ALA A 56 -7.23 -4.31 0.17
N HIS A 57 -8.16 -4.12 1.09
CA HIS A 57 -9.58 -3.99 0.77
C HIS A 57 -10.22 -2.88 1.61
N TYR A 58 -11.26 -2.27 1.06
CA TYR A 58 -12.16 -1.44 1.83
C TYR A 58 -13.25 -2.29 2.43
N ARG A 59 -13.42 -2.15 3.75
CA ARG A 59 -14.58 -2.68 4.46
C ARG A 59 -15.50 -1.53 4.81
N GLU A 60 -16.73 -1.59 4.31
CA GLU A 60 -17.81 -0.70 4.73
C GLU A 60 -18.49 -1.31 5.94
N ASP A 61 -18.35 -0.65 7.10
CA ASP A 61 -19.07 -1.00 8.32
C ASP A 61 -20.08 0.12 8.63
N LYS A 62 -21.08 -0.16 9.49
CA LYS A 62 -22.27 0.68 9.76
C LYS A 62 -22.01 2.15 10.18
N GLY A 63 -20.77 2.60 10.25
CA GLY A 63 -20.38 3.99 10.52
C GLY A 63 -19.17 4.52 9.74
N GLY A 64 -18.62 3.80 8.75
CA GLY A 64 -17.48 4.31 7.96
C GLY A 64 -16.79 3.31 7.04
N ARG A 65 -15.92 3.82 6.16
CA ARG A 65 -15.01 3.03 5.29
C ARG A 65 -13.68 2.82 5.99
N THR A 66 -13.34 1.56 6.27
CA THR A 66 -12.04 1.18 6.83
C THR A 66 -11.18 0.53 5.77
N LEU A 67 -10.00 1.11 5.49
CA LEU A 67 -8.98 0.47 4.65
C LEU A 67 -8.20 -0.54 5.50
N THR A 68 -8.24 -1.81 5.10
CA THR A 68 -7.51 -2.89 5.77
C THR A 68 -6.48 -3.49 4.82
N PHE A 69 -5.22 -3.56 5.27
CA PHE A 69 -4.17 -4.29 4.56
C PHE A 69 -4.19 -5.74 4.99
N LEU A 70 -4.20 -6.65 4.01
CA LEU A 70 -4.26 -8.09 4.26
C LEU A 70 -2.85 -8.59 4.65
N PRO A 71 -2.75 -9.47 5.67
CA PRO A 71 -1.49 -10.11 6.03
C PRO A 71 -0.94 -11.03 4.94
#